data_AF-A0A954DZV8-F1
#
_entry.id   AF-A0A954DZV8-F1
#
_cell.length_a   1.000
_cell.length_b   1.000
_cell.length_c   1.000
_cell.angle_alpha   90.00
_cell.angle_beta   90.00
_cell.angle_gamma   90.00
#
_symmetry.space_group_name_H-M   'P 1'
#
loop_
_entity.id
_entity.type
_entity.pdbx_description
1 polymer ?
#
loop_
_entity_poly.entity_id
_entity_poly.type
_entity_poly.pdbx_seq_one_letter_code
_entity_poly.pdbx_strand_id
1 'polypeptide(L)'
;MNTLPTLVACSLPLLFTTTASADTLDFEGPDAGTILTTLSSSAGAGPVLVTGYNPAFGPGVEAAVVFDSSNPTGGDFDLGSPHADFGGPGVGSGGANGAPYANTTPLGKILIVAEDLVLGVGGLVADPDDAALVGMTLDFDFAALGTVTMSSCTYIDIESSRPDGSVEMFDAGGTSLGVVALTAVGDNGVNTVSLGAVSGVDHLRVTLNGSGAIAGFEFEVDCTASIGDFVWNDLDGDGVQDAGEAGVEGVRVVLLDGQGAPLADVLTGPGGAYSFDGLCPGDYLVTIEDQDVPAGFQLSPCAATPDAELDSNCRPAAVTLGSGDVDHSVDFGLTPVPFVNCESFPNSTGVSAGVTGNGSTSIADNQFSVTFVDLPPNQPAYLFYGTVEDATPFGAGIRCIGTPVVRYRKVPDIGPDGIATIPLVFDVPPMNSGPGTVVPGVPYYFQLWFRDPANIPRYNTSDTLCVTFAP
;
A
#
# COMPACT_ATOMS: atom_id res chain seq x y z
N MET A 1 -0.19 -16.61 46.79
CA MET A 1 0.35 -16.94 45.47
C MET A 1 -0.62 -16.33 44.46
N ASN A 2 -0.27 -15.23 43.82
CA ASN A 2 -1.08 -14.67 42.74
C ASN A 2 -0.40 -15.06 41.43
N THR A 3 -1.04 -15.91 40.65
CA THR A 3 -0.68 -16.13 39.25
C THR A 3 -1.17 -14.92 38.45
N LEU A 4 -0.26 -14.16 37.85
CA LEU A 4 -0.61 -13.18 36.83
C LEU A 4 -1.29 -13.92 35.66
N PRO A 5 -2.31 -13.32 35.01
CA PRO A 5 -2.80 -13.87 33.76
C PRO A 5 -1.72 -13.69 32.69
N THR A 6 -1.32 -14.80 32.05
CA THR A 6 -0.55 -14.72 30.81
C THR A 6 -1.38 -14.02 29.75
N LEU A 7 -0.87 -12.91 29.20
CA LEU A 7 -1.31 -12.45 27.90
C LEU A 7 -0.99 -13.56 26.89
N VAL A 8 -2.02 -14.19 26.35
CA VAL A 8 -1.89 -14.93 25.10
C VAL A 8 -1.89 -13.86 24.02
N ALA A 9 -0.73 -13.63 23.39
CA ALA A 9 -0.66 -12.83 22.18
C ALA A 9 -1.55 -13.49 21.14
N CYS A 10 -2.67 -12.84 20.82
CA CYS A 10 -3.61 -13.37 19.83
C CYS A 10 -3.14 -12.90 18.46
N SER A 11 -2.14 -13.59 17.92
CA SER A 11 -1.77 -13.49 16.51
C SER A 11 -2.88 -14.10 15.65
N LEU A 12 -3.96 -13.33 15.48
CA LEU A 12 -4.70 -13.42 14.23
C LEU A 12 -3.72 -12.98 13.14
N PRO A 13 -3.40 -13.82 12.13
CA PRO A 13 -2.97 -13.26 10.87
C PRO A 13 -4.07 -12.32 10.38
N LEU A 14 -3.70 -11.11 9.96
CA LEU A 14 -4.57 -10.33 9.08
C LEU A 14 -4.63 -11.11 7.76
N LEU A 15 -5.66 -11.96 7.60
CA LEU A 15 -6.00 -12.42 6.26
C LEU A 15 -6.37 -11.18 5.47
N PHE A 16 -5.63 -10.92 4.39
CA PHE A 16 -5.96 -9.90 3.42
C PHE A 16 -7.42 -10.07 2.97
N THR A 17 -8.21 -9.00 3.10
CA THR A 17 -9.49 -8.87 2.40
C THR A 17 -9.35 -8.01 1.14
N THR A 18 -8.16 -8.00 0.53
CA THR A 18 -8.03 -8.07 -0.93
C THR A 18 -8.22 -9.54 -1.33
N THR A 19 -9.40 -10.11 -1.03
CA THR A 19 -9.84 -11.26 -1.80
C THR A 19 -9.84 -10.84 -3.26
N ALA A 20 -9.12 -11.52 -4.13
CA ALA A 20 -9.31 -11.37 -5.56
C ALA A 20 -10.79 -11.62 -5.83
N SER A 21 -11.53 -10.55 -6.11
CA SER A 21 -12.94 -10.66 -6.43
C SER A 21 -13.02 -11.11 -7.87
N ALA A 22 -13.71 -12.22 -8.13
CA ALA A 22 -14.00 -12.71 -9.48
C ALA A 22 -14.34 -11.55 -10.42
N ASP A 23 -13.39 -11.25 -11.30
CA ASP A 23 -13.40 -10.18 -12.27
C ASP A 23 -14.01 -10.72 -13.56
N THR A 24 -14.72 -9.87 -14.28
CA THR A 24 -15.32 -10.19 -15.57
C THR A 24 -14.51 -9.51 -16.67
N LEU A 25 -14.04 -10.28 -17.63
CA LEU A 25 -13.56 -9.74 -18.89
C LEU A 25 -14.78 -9.58 -19.81
N ASP A 26 -15.49 -8.46 -19.66
CA ASP A 26 -16.61 -8.05 -20.52
C ASP A 26 -16.16 -7.11 -21.64
N PHE A 27 -17.03 -6.92 -22.65
CA PHE A 27 -16.73 -6.07 -23.81
C PHE A 27 -17.54 -4.76 -23.82
N GLU A 28 -18.10 -4.32 -22.69
CA GLU A 28 -19.00 -3.16 -22.60
C GLU A 28 -18.29 -1.81 -22.71
N GLY A 29 -17.00 -1.73 -22.42
CA GLY A 29 -16.22 -0.49 -22.52
C GLY A 29 -16.10 0.06 -23.96
N PRO A 30 -15.58 -0.73 -24.93
CA PRO A 30 -15.39 -0.29 -26.33
C PRO A 30 -16.70 0.00 -27.09
N ASP A 31 -16.63 0.81 -28.16
CA ASP A 31 -17.75 1.00 -29.09
C ASP A 31 -17.93 -0.22 -30.02
N ALA A 32 -19.18 -0.56 -30.36
CA ALA A 32 -19.47 -1.65 -31.30
C ALA A 32 -18.93 -1.35 -32.71
N GLY A 33 -18.43 -2.39 -33.39
CA GLY A 33 -17.68 -2.28 -34.65
C GLY A 33 -16.21 -1.87 -34.47
N THR A 34 -15.71 -1.73 -33.24
CA THR A 34 -14.29 -1.47 -32.97
C THR A 34 -13.47 -2.75 -33.09
N ILE A 35 -12.32 -2.66 -33.76
CA ILE A 35 -11.26 -3.68 -33.69
C ILE A 35 -10.60 -3.61 -32.31
N LEU A 36 -10.65 -4.71 -31.54
CA LEU A 36 -10.18 -4.77 -30.16
C LEU A 36 -8.76 -5.35 -30.07
N THR A 37 -7.80 -4.51 -29.70
CA THR A 37 -6.40 -4.93 -29.44
C THR A 37 -6.01 -4.89 -27.97
N THR A 38 -6.75 -4.16 -27.13
CA THR A 38 -6.54 -4.05 -25.68
C THR A 38 -7.86 -3.83 -24.97
N LEU A 39 -8.05 -4.48 -23.83
CA LEU A 39 -9.21 -4.36 -22.97
C LEU A 39 -8.76 -4.16 -21.51
N SER A 40 -9.48 -3.36 -20.73
CA SER A 40 -9.29 -3.34 -19.27
C SER A 40 -10.31 -4.24 -18.60
N SER A 41 -9.87 -4.95 -17.56
CA SER A 41 -10.73 -5.75 -16.69
C SER A 41 -11.74 -4.89 -15.91
N SER A 42 -12.83 -5.49 -15.44
CA SER A 42 -13.91 -4.75 -14.77
C SER A 42 -13.50 -4.20 -13.39
N ALA A 43 -12.54 -4.83 -12.70
CA ALA A 43 -11.93 -4.27 -11.48
C ALA A 43 -10.85 -3.22 -11.76
N GLY A 44 -10.47 -2.99 -13.03
CA GLY A 44 -9.42 -2.04 -13.42
C GLY A 44 -7.99 -2.54 -13.25
N ALA A 45 -7.81 -3.85 -13.00
CA ALA A 45 -6.50 -4.50 -13.08
C ALA A 45 -6.02 -4.51 -14.55
N GLY A 46 -5.13 -3.57 -14.87
CA GLY A 46 -4.30 -3.52 -16.09
C GLY A 46 -5.01 -3.57 -17.45
N PRO A 47 -4.21 -3.73 -18.53
CA PRO A 47 -4.68 -4.06 -19.87
C PRO A 47 -4.46 -5.55 -20.19
N VAL A 48 -5.52 -6.27 -20.55
CA VAL A 48 -5.44 -7.55 -21.26
C VAL A 48 -5.24 -7.23 -22.75
N LEU A 49 -4.21 -7.79 -23.39
CA LEU A 49 -4.07 -7.66 -24.84
C LEU A 49 -4.96 -8.67 -25.55
N VAL A 50 -5.50 -8.29 -26.70
CA VAL A 50 -6.42 -9.12 -27.49
C VAL A 50 -5.89 -9.21 -28.92
N THR A 51 -5.95 -10.40 -29.52
CA THR A 51 -5.59 -10.62 -30.92
C THR A 51 -6.51 -11.68 -31.53
N GLY A 52 -7.27 -11.30 -32.54
CA GLY A 52 -8.12 -12.17 -33.33
C GLY A 52 -7.48 -12.54 -34.65
N TYR A 53 -7.38 -13.83 -34.94
CA TYR A 53 -6.80 -14.35 -36.18
C TYR A 53 -7.88 -14.94 -37.08
N ASN A 54 -8.03 -14.38 -38.29
CA ASN A 54 -8.76 -15.00 -39.38
C ASN A 54 -7.78 -15.45 -40.49
N PRO A 55 -7.71 -16.75 -40.84
CA PRO A 55 -6.80 -17.25 -41.88
C PRO A 55 -7.12 -16.73 -43.29
N ALA A 56 -8.32 -16.19 -43.54
CA ALA A 56 -8.69 -15.59 -44.82
C ALA A 56 -7.98 -14.25 -45.10
N PHE A 57 -7.69 -13.46 -44.06
CA PHE A 57 -7.05 -12.14 -44.22
C PHE A 57 -5.51 -12.23 -44.35
N GLY A 58 -4.92 -13.32 -43.83
CA GLY A 58 -3.48 -13.51 -43.79
C GLY A 58 -2.81 -12.97 -42.52
N PRO A 59 -1.48 -13.13 -42.39
CA PRO A 59 -0.77 -12.86 -41.14
C PRO A 59 -0.69 -11.36 -40.83
N GLY A 60 -0.99 -11.00 -39.58
CA GLY A 60 -0.88 -9.62 -39.08
C GLY A 60 -2.04 -8.69 -39.48
N VAL A 61 -3.15 -9.24 -39.99
CA VAL A 61 -4.42 -8.52 -40.06
C VAL A 61 -5.23 -8.91 -38.82
N GLU A 62 -5.52 -7.91 -38.00
CA GLU A 62 -6.31 -8.06 -36.78
C GLU A 62 -7.80 -8.25 -37.12
N ALA A 63 -8.45 -9.21 -36.46
CA ALA A 63 -9.83 -9.62 -36.73
C ALA A 63 -10.74 -9.67 -35.49
N ALA A 64 -10.24 -9.44 -34.28
CA ALA A 64 -11.08 -9.33 -33.09
C ALA A 64 -11.94 -8.06 -33.16
N VAL A 65 -13.26 -8.20 -33.26
CA VAL A 65 -14.21 -7.08 -33.39
C VAL A 65 -15.30 -7.17 -32.34
N VAL A 66 -15.63 -6.03 -31.72
CA VAL A 66 -16.72 -5.93 -30.74
C VAL A 66 -18.07 -5.82 -31.47
N PHE A 67 -19.00 -6.70 -31.16
CA PHE A 67 -20.34 -6.78 -31.76
C PHE A 67 -21.43 -6.50 -30.71
N ASP A 68 -22.43 -5.68 -31.04
CA ASP A 68 -23.57 -5.41 -30.17
C ASP A 68 -24.67 -6.45 -30.42
N SER A 69 -24.73 -7.48 -29.57
CA SER A 69 -25.76 -8.51 -29.67
C SER A 69 -27.17 -7.99 -29.34
N SER A 70 -27.29 -6.87 -28.60
CA SER A 70 -28.59 -6.28 -28.26
C SER A 70 -29.17 -5.43 -29.41
N ASN A 71 -28.33 -4.99 -30.35
CA ASN A 71 -28.71 -4.33 -31.59
C ASN A 71 -27.79 -4.81 -32.74
N PRO A 72 -27.96 -6.05 -33.24
CA PRO A 72 -27.06 -6.65 -34.21
C PRO A 72 -27.07 -5.91 -35.56
N THR A 73 -25.91 -5.93 -36.21
CA THR A 73 -25.66 -5.25 -37.50
C THR A 73 -25.23 -6.23 -38.58
N GLY A 74 -25.30 -5.81 -39.85
CA GLY A 74 -25.04 -6.68 -41.00
C GLY A 74 -26.32 -7.36 -41.49
N GLY A 75 -26.88 -8.25 -40.68
CA GLY A 75 -28.08 -9.03 -41.02
C GLY A 75 -28.14 -10.39 -40.35
N ASP A 76 -27.02 -10.83 -39.77
CA ASP A 76 -26.94 -11.81 -38.70
C ASP A 76 -27.85 -11.43 -37.53
N PHE A 77 -28.71 -12.36 -37.14
CA PHE A 77 -29.50 -12.32 -35.89
C PHE A 77 -29.17 -13.50 -34.98
N ASP A 78 -28.25 -14.37 -35.40
CA ASP A 78 -27.93 -15.63 -34.77
C ASP A 78 -26.90 -15.39 -33.65
N LEU A 79 -26.13 -14.29 -33.71
CA LEU A 79 -25.41 -13.68 -32.57
C LEU A 79 -26.26 -12.72 -31.70
N GLY A 80 -27.54 -12.48 -32.01
CA GLY A 80 -28.37 -11.51 -31.27
C GLY A 80 -28.80 -11.98 -29.87
N SER A 81 -28.97 -11.10 -28.88
CA SER A 81 -29.42 -11.47 -27.52
C SER A 81 -30.37 -10.44 -26.88
N PRO A 82 -31.42 -10.87 -26.14
CA PRO A 82 -31.96 -12.23 -26.05
C PRO A 82 -32.45 -12.80 -27.39
N HIS A 83 -32.84 -14.07 -27.42
CA HIS A 83 -33.65 -14.63 -28.51
C HIS A 83 -35.03 -13.95 -28.60
N ALA A 84 -35.63 -13.93 -29.79
CA ALA A 84 -36.90 -13.29 -30.10
C ALA A 84 -38.09 -13.83 -29.28
N ASP A 85 -38.06 -15.10 -28.86
CA ASP A 85 -39.06 -15.67 -27.94
C ASP A 85 -39.08 -14.96 -26.57
N PHE A 86 -37.97 -14.34 -26.18
CA PHE A 86 -37.80 -13.56 -24.95
C PHE A 86 -37.83 -12.04 -25.20
N GLY A 87 -38.11 -11.62 -26.45
CA GLY A 87 -38.29 -10.23 -26.85
C GLY A 87 -37.02 -9.49 -27.28
N GLY A 88 -35.90 -10.20 -27.47
CA GLY A 88 -34.69 -9.64 -28.05
C GLY A 88 -34.63 -9.74 -29.59
N PRO A 89 -33.50 -9.38 -30.21
CA PRO A 89 -33.29 -9.47 -31.66
C PRO A 89 -32.89 -10.88 -32.13
N GLY A 90 -32.45 -11.76 -31.23
CA GLY A 90 -31.83 -13.05 -31.58
C GLY A 90 -32.76 -14.02 -32.30
N VAL A 91 -32.25 -14.79 -33.25
CA VAL A 91 -33.02 -15.82 -33.99
C VAL A 91 -32.18 -17.08 -34.07
N GLY A 92 -32.71 -18.22 -33.61
CA GLY A 92 -32.02 -19.50 -33.77
C GLY A 92 -32.60 -20.63 -32.92
N SER A 93 -32.38 -21.87 -33.34
CA SER A 93 -32.98 -23.07 -32.75
C SER A 93 -32.32 -23.53 -31.44
N GLY A 94 -31.06 -23.16 -31.20
CA GLY A 94 -30.35 -23.33 -29.93
C GLY A 94 -30.76 -22.28 -28.87
N GLY A 95 -31.06 -21.05 -29.30
CA GLY A 95 -31.49 -19.95 -28.43
C GLY A 95 -32.96 -19.97 -28.02
N ALA A 96 -33.79 -20.76 -28.71
CA ALA A 96 -35.24 -20.77 -28.60
C ALA A 96 -35.83 -21.18 -27.23
N ASN A 97 -37.08 -20.81 -26.99
CA ASN A 97 -37.77 -21.12 -25.73
C ASN A 97 -38.04 -22.63 -25.57
N GLY A 98 -37.37 -23.23 -24.59
CA GLY A 98 -37.39 -24.68 -24.34
C GLY A 98 -36.21 -25.43 -24.98
N ALA A 99 -35.30 -24.75 -25.67
CA ALA A 99 -34.00 -25.28 -26.06
C ALA A 99 -33.09 -25.47 -24.83
N PRO A 100 -32.09 -26.36 -24.87
CA PRO A 100 -31.17 -26.60 -23.75
C PRO A 100 -30.25 -25.42 -23.42
N TYR A 101 -30.03 -24.51 -24.38
CA TYR A 101 -29.11 -23.36 -24.30
C TYR A 101 -29.85 -22.04 -24.55
N ALA A 102 -31.07 -21.93 -24.03
CA ALA A 102 -31.98 -20.83 -24.33
C ALA A 102 -31.40 -19.45 -23.97
N ASN A 103 -31.38 -18.55 -24.95
CA ASN A 103 -30.80 -17.22 -24.87
C ASN A 103 -31.79 -16.24 -24.24
N THR A 104 -31.94 -16.31 -22.92
CA THR A 104 -33.03 -15.64 -22.17
C THR A 104 -32.77 -14.19 -21.76
N THR A 105 -31.53 -13.71 -21.88
CA THR A 105 -31.05 -12.43 -21.33
C THR A 105 -30.17 -11.67 -22.31
N PRO A 106 -30.15 -10.33 -22.31
CA PRO A 106 -29.19 -9.57 -23.09
C PRO A 106 -27.77 -9.85 -22.58
N LEU A 107 -26.86 -10.14 -23.51
CA LEU A 107 -25.42 -10.25 -23.29
C LEU A 107 -24.70 -8.93 -23.56
N GLY A 108 -25.37 -7.95 -24.18
CA GLY A 108 -24.78 -6.67 -24.52
C GLY A 108 -23.74 -6.80 -25.64
N LYS A 109 -22.50 -6.39 -25.38
CA LYS A 109 -21.39 -6.47 -26.33
C LYS A 109 -20.61 -7.77 -26.17
N ILE A 110 -20.32 -8.40 -27.30
CA ILE A 110 -19.59 -9.68 -27.40
C ILE A 110 -18.41 -9.52 -28.36
N LEU A 111 -17.43 -10.44 -28.31
CA LEU A 111 -16.27 -10.44 -29.19
C LEU A 111 -16.37 -11.56 -30.24
N ILE A 112 -16.22 -11.17 -31.51
CA ILE A 112 -16.17 -12.06 -32.69
C ILE A 112 -14.79 -12.04 -33.33
N VAL A 113 -14.48 -13.09 -34.11
CA VAL A 113 -13.50 -13.00 -35.20
C VAL A 113 -14.25 -12.57 -36.46
N ALA A 114 -13.97 -11.39 -36.99
CA ALA A 114 -14.65 -10.88 -38.17
C ALA A 114 -14.33 -11.69 -39.44
N GLU A 115 -15.36 -12.00 -40.24
CA GLU A 115 -15.23 -12.78 -41.48
C GLU A 115 -14.95 -11.91 -42.72
N ASP A 116 -15.47 -10.68 -42.75
CA ASP A 116 -15.10 -9.63 -43.70
C ASP A 116 -15.00 -8.25 -43.00
N LEU A 117 -14.06 -7.42 -43.45
CA LEU A 117 -13.71 -6.11 -42.88
C LEU A 117 -14.11 -4.98 -43.83
N VAL A 118 -15.41 -4.80 -44.01
CA VAL A 118 -16.00 -3.81 -44.93
C VAL A 118 -16.45 -2.56 -44.18
N LEU A 119 -15.88 -1.41 -44.53
CA LEU A 119 -16.38 -0.09 -44.12
C LEU A 119 -17.73 0.22 -44.81
N GLY A 120 -18.82 -0.30 -44.23
CA GLY A 120 -20.17 -0.25 -44.78
C GLY A 120 -21.13 0.69 -44.05
N VAL A 121 -22.39 0.73 -44.50
CA VAL A 121 -23.48 1.40 -43.78
C VAL A 121 -24.04 0.43 -42.72
N GLY A 122 -23.25 0.17 -41.69
CA GLY A 122 -23.58 -0.77 -40.61
C GLY A 122 -22.46 -0.92 -39.57
N GLY A 123 -21.20 -0.80 -39.99
CA GLY A 123 -20.03 -0.96 -39.13
C GLY A 123 -18.79 -1.31 -39.95
N LEU A 124 -17.83 -1.98 -39.31
CA LEU A 124 -16.68 -2.61 -39.96
C LEU A 124 -16.96 -4.04 -40.46
N VAL A 125 -18.08 -4.64 -40.05
CA VAL A 125 -18.48 -6.01 -40.42
C VAL A 125 -19.82 -5.93 -41.16
N ALA A 126 -19.93 -6.65 -42.27
CA ALA A 126 -21.13 -6.71 -43.10
C ALA A 126 -21.94 -7.99 -42.90
N ASP A 127 -21.26 -9.08 -42.56
CA ASP A 127 -21.77 -10.40 -42.24
C ASP A 127 -20.78 -11.04 -41.24
N PRO A 128 -21.24 -11.46 -40.04
CA PRO A 128 -20.51 -12.35 -39.12
C PRO A 128 -20.67 -13.87 -39.40
N ASP A 129 -21.35 -14.30 -40.49
CA ASP A 129 -21.67 -15.67 -40.99
C ASP A 129 -21.86 -15.63 -42.55
N ASP A 130 -21.77 -16.62 -43.45
CA ASP A 130 -21.75 -18.10 -43.39
C ASP A 130 -20.39 -18.77 -43.58
N ALA A 131 -19.28 -18.08 -43.26
CA ALA A 131 -17.97 -18.59 -43.63
C ALA A 131 -17.50 -19.73 -42.70
N ALA A 132 -17.92 -20.94 -43.07
CA ALA A 132 -17.46 -22.18 -42.46
C ALA A 132 -15.95 -22.42 -42.74
N LEU A 133 -15.11 -21.65 -42.05
CA LEU A 133 -13.65 -21.67 -41.99
C LEU A 133 -13.20 -22.56 -40.82
N VAL A 134 -11.88 -22.73 -40.67
CA VAL A 134 -11.25 -23.53 -39.60
C VAL A 134 -9.95 -22.86 -39.20
N GLY A 135 -9.66 -22.79 -37.91
CA GLY A 135 -8.48 -22.13 -37.36
C GLY A 135 -8.64 -20.63 -37.14
N MET A 136 -9.87 -20.15 -36.89
CA MET A 136 -10.09 -18.80 -36.35
C MET A 136 -9.87 -18.81 -34.84
N THR A 137 -9.14 -17.82 -34.31
CA THR A 137 -8.82 -17.76 -32.87
C THR A 137 -9.02 -16.37 -32.30
N LEU A 138 -9.30 -16.31 -31.00
CA LEU A 138 -9.18 -15.11 -30.17
C LEU A 138 -8.16 -15.43 -29.08
N ASP A 139 -7.05 -14.71 -29.10
CA ASP A 139 -5.92 -14.84 -28.20
C ASP A 139 -5.94 -13.68 -27.20
N PHE A 140 -5.81 -14.01 -25.92
CA PHE A 140 -5.90 -13.08 -24.78
C PHE A 140 -4.64 -13.22 -23.92
N ASP A 141 -3.92 -12.11 -23.74
CA ASP A 141 -2.66 -12.02 -22.99
C ASP A 141 -2.90 -11.23 -21.70
N PHE A 142 -2.67 -11.90 -20.56
CA PHE A 142 -2.89 -11.40 -19.20
C PHE A 142 -1.57 -11.01 -18.51
N ALA A 143 -0.40 -11.09 -19.19
CA ALA A 143 0.91 -10.93 -18.56
C ALA A 143 1.11 -9.56 -17.87
N ALA A 144 0.39 -8.52 -18.32
CA ALA A 144 0.36 -7.20 -17.66
C ALA A 144 -0.39 -7.18 -16.31
N LEU A 145 -1.09 -8.27 -15.97
CA LEU A 145 -1.71 -8.54 -14.67
C LEU A 145 -0.87 -9.52 -13.83
N GLY A 146 0.22 -10.05 -14.39
CA GLY A 146 0.87 -11.26 -13.91
C GLY A 146 0.18 -12.52 -14.43
N THR A 147 -0.24 -13.41 -13.54
CA THR A 147 -1.03 -14.60 -13.89
C THR A 147 -2.42 -14.56 -13.25
N VAL A 148 -3.35 -15.34 -13.80
CA VAL A 148 -4.76 -15.38 -13.37
C VAL A 148 -5.28 -16.81 -13.17
N THR A 149 -6.25 -16.95 -12.27
CA THR A 149 -7.08 -18.14 -12.09
C THR A 149 -8.34 -18.06 -12.97
N MET A 150 -8.40 -18.91 -13.99
CA MET A 150 -9.51 -18.97 -14.97
C MET A 150 -10.67 -19.82 -14.46
N SER A 151 -11.84 -19.20 -14.23
CA SER A 151 -13.02 -19.86 -13.66
C SER A 151 -14.05 -20.29 -14.70
N SER A 152 -14.47 -19.40 -15.61
CA SER A 152 -15.49 -19.71 -16.62
C SER A 152 -15.34 -18.90 -17.92
N CYS A 153 -16.01 -19.36 -18.97
CA CYS A 153 -16.15 -18.68 -20.25
C CYS A 153 -17.62 -18.73 -20.70
N THR A 154 -18.22 -17.59 -21.02
CA THR A 154 -19.57 -17.50 -21.59
C THR A 154 -19.49 -17.19 -23.07
N TYR A 155 -20.23 -17.97 -23.87
CA TYR A 155 -20.21 -17.90 -25.32
C TYR A 155 -21.61 -18.11 -25.92
N ILE A 156 -21.76 -17.70 -27.17
CA ILE A 156 -22.97 -17.84 -27.99
C ILE A 156 -22.62 -18.49 -29.33
N ASP A 157 -23.58 -19.20 -29.94
CA ASP A 157 -23.57 -19.62 -31.34
C ASP A 157 -22.46 -20.59 -31.77
N ILE A 158 -21.92 -21.43 -30.87
CA ILE A 158 -20.98 -22.48 -31.28
C ILE A 158 -21.71 -23.59 -32.04
N GLU A 159 -21.39 -23.72 -33.32
CA GLU A 159 -22.20 -24.51 -34.25
C GLU A 159 -21.97 -26.04 -34.18
N SER A 160 -23.08 -26.77 -34.27
CA SER A 160 -23.20 -28.23 -34.22
C SER A 160 -22.63 -28.97 -35.45
N SER A 161 -22.53 -28.32 -36.60
CA SER A 161 -21.94 -28.88 -37.82
C SER A 161 -20.41 -29.01 -37.74
N ARG A 162 -19.74 -28.25 -36.85
CA ARG A 162 -18.29 -28.27 -36.61
C ARG A 162 -17.95 -28.01 -35.13
N PRO A 163 -18.20 -28.99 -34.23
CA PRO A 163 -18.08 -28.82 -32.77
C PRO A 163 -16.62 -28.78 -32.26
N ASP A 164 -15.69 -28.24 -33.03
CA ASP A 164 -14.25 -28.18 -32.74
C ASP A 164 -13.86 -26.86 -32.02
N GLY A 165 -14.81 -26.19 -31.37
CA GLY A 165 -14.55 -25.00 -30.54
C GLY A 165 -13.85 -25.36 -29.23
N SER A 166 -12.91 -24.54 -28.77
CA SER A 166 -12.18 -24.81 -27.52
C SER A 166 -11.56 -23.57 -26.88
N VAL A 167 -11.33 -23.64 -25.57
CA VAL A 167 -10.51 -22.72 -24.79
C VAL A 167 -9.27 -23.47 -24.31
N GLU A 168 -8.09 -23.02 -24.71
CA GLU A 168 -6.80 -23.52 -24.22
C GLU A 168 -6.11 -22.44 -23.38
N MET A 169 -5.60 -22.82 -22.22
CA MET A 169 -4.94 -21.94 -21.25
C MET A 169 -3.46 -22.28 -21.17
N PHE A 170 -2.58 -21.28 -21.05
CA PHE A 170 -1.14 -21.44 -21.07
C PHE A 170 -0.46 -20.71 -19.90
N ASP A 171 0.66 -21.26 -19.42
CA ASP A 171 1.60 -20.54 -18.56
C ASP A 171 2.51 -19.57 -19.35
N ALA A 172 3.24 -18.72 -18.64
CA ALA A 172 4.19 -17.75 -19.23
C ALA A 172 5.39 -18.41 -19.97
N GLY A 173 5.54 -19.74 -19.88
CA GLY A 173 6.47 -20.53 -20.70
C GLY A 173 5.88 -21.00 -22.03
N GLY A 174 4.58 -20.77 -22.28
CA GLY A 174 3.81 -21.29 -23.39
C GLY A 174 3.38 -22.76 -23.22
N THR A 175 3.41 -23.30 -22.00
CA THR A 175 2.96 -24.66 -21.70
C THR A 175 1.44 -24.68 -21.54
N SER A 176 0.76 -25.57 -22.27
CA SER A 176 -0.69 -25.79 -22.09
C SER A 176 -1.00 -26.33 -20.68
N LEU A 177 -1.75 -25.55 -19.91
CA LEU A 177 -2.26 -25.87 -18.57
C LEU A 177 -3.56 -26.70 -18.65
N GLY A 178 -4.34 -26.52 -19.72
CA GLY A 178 -5.55 -27.28 -19.97
C GLY A 178 -6.31 -26.82 -21.21
N VAL A 179 -7.08 -27.75 -21.79
CA VAL A 179 -7.99 -27.50 -22.91
C VAL A 179 -9.41 -27.88 -22.51
N VAL A 180 -10.35 -26.97 -22.70
CA VAL A 180 -11.78 -27.15 -22.45
C VAL A 180 -12.53 -27.01 -23.78
N ALA A 181 -13.21 -28.06 -24.21
CA ALA A 181 -14.02 -28.02 -25.42
C ALA A 181 -15.29 -27.19 -25.21
N LEU A 182 -15.57 -26.26 -26.12
CA LEU A 182 -16.84 -25.56 -26.18
C LEU A 182 -17.90 -26.55 -26.69
N THR A 183 -18.98 -26.71 -25.95
CA THR A 183 -20.09 -27.56 -26.39
C THR A 183 -20.86 -26.83 -27.47
N ALA A 184 -21.14 -27.49 -28.60
CA ALA A 184 -22.02 -26.94 -29.62
C ALA A 184 -23.42 -26.70 -29.05
N VAL A 185 -23.87 -25.46 -29.18
CA VAL A 185 -25.13 -24.94 -28.67
C VAL A 185 -26.19 -24.82 -29.77
N GLY A 186 -25.75 -24.74 -31.03
CA GLY A 186 -26.60 -24.49 -32.20
C GLY A 186 -27.04 -23.02 -32.28
N ASP A 187 -27.65 -22.67 -33.41
CA ASP A 187 -27.99 -21.30 -33.80
C ASP A 187 -28.64 -20.50 -32.64
N ASN A 188 -28.03 -19.38 -32.28
CA ASN A 188 -28.39 -18.47 -31.18
C ASN A 188 -28.35 -19.04 -29.75
N GLY A 189 -27.85 -20.26 -29.55
CA GLY A 189 -27.73 -20.85 -28.21
C GLY A 189 -26.63 -20.19 -27.38
N VAL A 190 -26.86 -20.03 -26.07
CA VAL A 190 -25.92 -19.42 -25.10
C VAL A 190 -25.53 -20.43 -24.03
N ASN A 191 -24.25 -20.51 -23.69
CA ASN A 191 -23.76 -21.39 -22.63
C ASN A 191 -22.56 -20.79 -21.88
N THR A 192 -22.43 -21.12 -20.60
CA THR A 192 -21.25 -20.80 -19.78
C THR A 192 -20.56 -22.11 -19.40
N VAL A 193 -19.33 -22.29 -19.85
CA VAL A 193 -18.52 -23.47 -19.52
C VAL A 193 -17.57 -23.14 -18.37
N SER A 194 -17.45 -24.06 -17.41
CA SER A 194 -16.42 -23.96 -16.36
C SER A 194 -15.06 -24.31 -16.95
N LEU A 195 -14.09 -23.42 -16.77
CA LEU A 195 -12.69 -23.65 -17.16
C LEU A 195 -11.93 -24.45 -16.10
N GLY A 196 -12.46 -24.51 -14.87
CA GLY A 196 -12.01 -25.42 -13.81
C GLY A 196 -11.24 -24.77 -12.66
N ALA A 197 -11.19 -23.43 -12.58
CA ALA A 197 -10.35 -22.67 -11.65
C ALA A 197 -8.86 -23.01 -11.85
N VAL A 198 -8.38 -22.85 -13.08
CA VAL A 198 -6.99 -23.10 -13.46
C VAL A 198 -6.17 -21.85 -13.14
N SER A 199 -5.32 -21.92 -12.12
CA SER A 199 -4.36 -20.88 -11.71
C SER A 199 -3.11 -20.85 -12.57
N GLY A 200 -2.40 -19.72 -12.59
CA GLY A 200 -1.12 -19.54 -13.28
C GLY A 200 -1.27 -19.29 -14.79
N VAL A 201 -2.46 -18.90 -15.25
CA VAL A 201 -2.70 -18.59 -16.67
C VAL A 201 -2.11 -17.22 -17.00
N ASP A 202 -1.22 -17.19 -17.97
CA ASP A 202 -0.60 -15.99 -18.55
C ASP A 202 -1.28 -15.63 -19.88
N HIS A 203 -1.64 -16.64 -20.66
CA HIS A 203 -2.27 -16.49 -21.97
C HIS A 203 -3.42 -17.50 -22.15
N LEU A 204 -4.50 -17.08 -22.81
CA LEU A 204 -5.64 -17.92 -23.18
C LEU A 204 -5.90 -17.84 -24.70
N ARG A 205 -6.13 -18.97 -25.35
CA ARG A 205 -6.59 -19.04 -26.75
C ARG A 205 -7.98 -19.67 -26.83
N VAL A 206 -8.93 -18.92 -27.35
CA VAL A 206 -10.19 -19.44 -27.87
C VAL A 206 -9.98 -19.86 -29.32
N THR A 207 -10.50 -21.01 -29.70
CA THR A 207 -10.66 -21.41 -31.11
C THR A 207 -12.15 -21.48 -31.46
N LEU A 208 -12.55 -20.80 -32.52
CA LEU A 208 -13.93 -20.72 -33.03
C LEU A 208 -13.94 -21.33 -34.45
N ASN A 209 -14.35 -22.59 -34.59
CA ASN A 209 -14.21 -23.36 -35.83
C ASN A 209 -15.48 -23.33 -36.71
N GLY A 210 -15.97 -22.12 -36.96
CA GLY A 210 -17.25 -21.80 -37.61
C GLY A 210 -17.76 -20.46 -37.05
N SER A 211 -19.07 -20.27 -37.03
CA SER A 211 -19.70 -19.18 -36.29
C SER A 211 -19.48 -19.32 -34.77
N GLY A 212 -19.77 -18.25 -34.04
CA GLY A 212 -19.66 -18.19 -32.59
C GLY A 212 -18.99 -16.93 -32.08
N ALA A 213 -19.30 -16.55 -30.84
CA ALA A 213 -18.75 -15.37 -30.19
C ALA A 213 -18.57 -15.57 -28.69
N ILE A 214 -17.66 -14.80 -28.09
CA ILE A 214 -17.40 -14.80 -26.65
C ILE A 214 -18.10 -13.61 -26.01
N ALA A 215 -18.92 -13.87 -25.00
CA ALA A 215 -19.60 -12.84 -24.21
C ALA A 215 -18.79 -12.40 -22.98
N GLY A 216 -17.88 -13.25 -22.50
CA GLY A 216 -16.88 -12.87 -21.49
C GLY A 216 -16.25 -14.05 -20.75
N PHE A 217 -15.36 -13.74 -19.82
CA PHE A 217 -14.71 -14.69 -18.92
C PHE A 217 -14.85 -14.26 -17.46
N GLU A 218 -14.96 -15.22 -16.54
CA GLU A 218 -14.77 -15.00 -15.11
C GLU A 218 -13.36 -15.48 -14.72
N PHE A 219 -12.57 -14.60 -14.10
CA PHE A 219 -11.21 -14.89 -13.64
C PHE A 219 -10.86 -14.17 -12.34
N GLU A 220 -9.80 -14.58 -11.66
CA GLU A 220 -9.23 -13.90 -10.48
C GLU A 220 -7.73 -13.64 -10.73
N VAL A 221 -7.19 -12.51 -10.27
CA VAL A 221 -5.74 -12.24 -10.38
C VAL A 221 -4.99 -13.01 -9.29
N ASP A 222 -3.90 -13.71 -9.65
CA ASP A 222 -3.16 -14.59 -8.74
C ASP A 222 -2.23 -13.78 -7.82
N CYS A 223 -2.83 -13.13 -6.83
CA CYS A 223 -2.19 -12.34 -5.78
C CYS A 223 -1.43 -13.25 -4.79
N THR A 224 -0.23 -13.66 -5.22
CA THR A 224 0.61 -14.68 -4.58
C THR A 224 2.02 -14.18 -4.23
N ALA A 225 2.31 -12.91 -4.49
CA ALA A 225 3.60 -12.29 -4.20
C ALA A 225 3.71 -11.86 -2.72
N SER A 226 4.92 -11.53 -2.26
CA SER A 226 5.17 -11.10 -0.87
C SER A 226 6.36 -10.15 -0.71
N ILE A 227 6.33 -9.31 0.32
CA ILE A 227 7.43 -8.40 0.71
C ILE A 227 7.85 -8.65 2.17
N GLY A 228 9.16 -8.68 2.43
CA GLY A 228 9.84 -8.77 3.74
C GLY A 228 11.25 -8.15 3.70
N ASP A 229 12.13 -8.36 4.68
CA ASP A 229 12.09 -9.38 5.72
C ASP A 229 12.24 -8.82 7.15
N PHE A 230 13.12 -7.86 7.38
CA PHE A 230 13.83 -7.73 8.64
C PHE A 230 13.92 -6.30 9.18
N VAL A 231 13.69 -6.12 10.48
CA VAL A 231 13.97 -4.87 11.20
C VAL A 231 14.95 -5.16 12.33
N TRP A 232 16.08 -4.47 12.39
CA TRP A 232 17.20 -4.85 13.27
C TRP A 232 17.85 -3.70 14.03
N ASN A 233 18.57 -4.05 15.08
CA ASN A 233 19.33 -3.14 15.93
C ASN A 233 20.75 -3.00 15.36
N ASP A 234 20.97 -1.93 14.60
CA ASP A 234 22.26 -1.52 14.01
C ASP A 234 23.15 -0.94 15.14
N LEU A 235 24.08 -1.77 15.61
CA LEU A 235 24.84 -1.58 16.86
C LEU A 235 25.99 -0.58 16.73
N ASP A 236 26.49 -0.30 15.52
CA ASP A 236 27.58 0.66 15.31
C ASP A 236 27.22 1.89 14.45
N GLY A 237 26.09 1.82 13.73
CA GLY A 237 25.44 2.94 13.06
C GLY A 237 25.80 3.12 11.58
N ASP A 238 26.30 2.08 10.89
CA ASP A 238 26.73 2.16 9.49
C ASP A 238 25.63 1.88 8.46
N GLY A 239 24.55 1.20 8.83
CA GLY A 239 23.41 0.88 7.97
C GLY A 239 23.48 -0.44 7.19
N VAL A 240 24.43 -1.31 7.52
CA VAL A 240 24.58 -2.67 6.97
C VAL A 240 24.11 -3.71 8.01
N GLN A 241 23.60 -4.86 7.55
CA GLN A 241 23.20 -5.96 8.43
C GLN A 241 24.42 -6.82 8.85
N ASP A 242 24.98 -6.59 10.05
CA ASP A 242 26.25 -7.23 10.43
C ASP A 242 26.11 -8.46 11.38
N ALA A 243 27.14 -9.31 11.37
CA ALA A 243 27.14 -10.65 11.94
C ALA A 243 27.19 -10.68 13.48
N GLY A 244 26.03 -10.48 14.11
CA GLY A 244 25.85 -10.46 15.56
C GLY A 244 24.82 -9.45 16.04
N GLU A 245 24.30 -8.64 15.12
CA GLU A 245 23.18 -7.74 15.33
C GLU A 245 21.87 -8.52 15.50
N ALA A 246 20.86 -7.87 16.08
CA ALA A 246 19.65 -8.55 16.54
C ALA A 246 18.39 -7.88 16.01
N GLY A 247 17.50 -8.69 15.43
CA GLY A 247 16.17 -8.24 15.01
C GLY A 247 15.33 -7.68 16.16
N VAL A 248 14.59 -6.61 15.90
CA VAL A 248 13.79 -5.86 16.86
C VAL A 248 12.32 -6.25 16.73
N GLU A 249 11.79 -6.96 17.74
CA GLU A 249 10.38 -7.35 17.83
C GLU A 249 9.47 -6.16 18.22
N GLY A 250 8.26 -6.12 17.65
CA GLY A 250 7.20 -5.18 18.00
C GLY A 250 7.27 -3.80 17.32
N VAL A 251 8.06 -3.67 16.25
CA VAL A 251 8.11 -2.46 15.41
C VAL A 251 6.99 -2.53 14.38
N ARG A 252 6.25 -1.43 14.16
CA ARG A 252 5.17 -1.39 13.17
C ARG A 252 5.72 -0.99 11.80
N VAL A 253 5.56 -1.90 10.84
CA VAL A 253 5.86 -1.68 9.42
C VAL A 253 4.55 -1.55 8.66
N VAL A 254 4.47 -0.58 7.76
CA VAL A 254 3.26 -0.22 7.01
C VAL A 254 3.50 -0.40 5.51
N LEU A 255 2.57 -1.07 4.84
CA LEU A 255 2.49 -1.21 3.40
C LEU A 255 1.50 -0.17 2.84
N LEU A 256 1.95 0.58 1.84
CA LEU A 256 1.14 1.50 1.03
C LEU A 256 1.12 1.02 -0.43
N ASP A 257 0.14 1.49 -1.20
CA ASP A 257 0.20 1.40 -2.66
C ASP A 257 1.32 2.30 -3.23
N GLY A 258 1.67 2.12 -4.50
CA GLY A 258 2.63 2.96 -5.24
C GLY A 258 2.23 4.45 -5.32
N GLN A 259 1.03 4.82 -4.86
CA GLN A 259 0.51 6.19 -4.80
C GLN A 259 0.59 6.78 -3.38
N GLY A 260 0.97 5.98 -2.37
CA GLY A 260 1.17 6.38 -0.98
C GLY A 260 -0.06 6.28 -0.07
N ALA A 261 -1.13 5.59 -0.48
CA ALA A 261 -2.28 5.30 0.39
C ALA A 261 -2.07 3.98 1.17
N PRO A 262 -2.37 3.92 2.47
CA PRO A 262 -2.10 2.74 3.29
C PRO A 262 -3.01 1.56 2.95
N LEU A 263 -2.40 0.39 2.75
CA LEU A 263 -3.06 -0.88 2.47
C LEU A 263 -3.13 -1.77 3.72
N ALA A 264 -2.01 -1.92 4.43
CA ALA A 264 -1.87 -2.82 5.57
C ALA A 264 -0.76 -2.35 6.53
N ASP A 265 -0.76 -2.89 7.76
CA ASP A 265 0.40 -2.83 8.64
C ASP A 265 0.57 -4.13 9.44
N VAL A 266 1.82 -4.42 9.82
CA VAL A 266 2.22 -5.57 10.62
C VAL A 266 3.18 -5.14 11.72
N LEU A 267 3.26 -5.96 12.78
CA LEU A 267 4.29 -5.83 13.81
C LEU A 267 5.37 -6.88 13.56
N THR A 268 6.64 -6.48 13.64
CA THR A 268 7.78 -7.40 13.55
C THR A 268 7.71 -8.45 14.65
N GLY A 269 7.97 -9.70 14.29
CA GLY A 269 7.92 -10.85 15.17
C GLY A 269 9.18 -11.03 16.03
N PRO A 270 9.24 -12.11 16.82
CA PRO A 270 10.41 -12.46 17.62
C PRO A 270 11.65 -12.61 16.73
N GLY A 271 12.64 -11.73 16.93
CA GLY A 271 13.83 -11.67 16.09
C GLY A 271 13.67 -10.83 14.82
N GLY A 272 12.77 -9.84 14.80
CA GLY A 272 12.76 -8.75 13.81
C GLY A 272 12.05 -9.04 12.48
N ALA A 273 11.77 -10.30 12.17
CA ALA A 273 11.15 -10.69 10.91
C ALA A 273 9.70 -10.18 10.77
N TYR A 274 9.32 -9.75 9.57
CA TYR A 274 7.96 -9.35 9.17
C TYR A 274 7.70 -9.80 7.72
N SER A 275 6.43 -9.84 7.31
CA SER A 275 6.08 -10.02 5.90
C SER A 275 4.68 -9.50 5.59
N PHE A 276 4.47 -9.13 4.33
CA PHE A 276 3.17 -8.91 3.70
C PHE A 276 2.94 -9.99 2.63
N ASP A 277 2.20 -11.05 2.98
CA ASP A 277 1.84 -12.16 2.08
C ASP A 277 0.62 -11.82 1.19
N GLY A 278 0.52 -12.45 0.01
CA GLY A 278 -0.71 -12.45 -0.79
C GLY A 278 -0.93 -11.20 -1.62
N LEU A 279 0.16 -10.55 -2.03
CA LEU A 279 0.16 -9.32 -2.82
C LEU A 279 -0.10 -9.61 -4.30
N CYS A 280 -0.86 -8.72 -4.93
CA CYS A 280 -1.06 -8.72 -6.38
C CYS A 280 0.15 -8.05 -7.07
N PRO A 281 0.44 -8.37 -8.34
CA PRO A 281 1.46 -7.66 -9.10
C PRO A 281 1.19 -6.15 -9.18
N GLY A 282 2.24 -5.33 -9.05
CA GLY A 282 2.12 -3.87 -9.00
C GLY A 282 3.20 -3.16 -8.20
N ASP A 283 3.09 -1.83 -8.13
CA ASP A 283 3.99 -0.96 -7.36
C ASP A 283 3.50 -0.76 -5.91
N TYR A 284 4.41 -0.87 -4.95
CA TYR A 284 4.17 -0.75 -3.51
C TYR A 284 5.19 0.15 -2.83
N LEU A 285 4.84 0.69 -1.67
CA LEU A 285 5.74 1.43 -0.79
C LEU A 285 5.73 0.86 0.63
N VAL A 286 6.89 0.65 1.25
CA VAL A 286 7.00 0.13 2.63
C VAL A 286 7.66 1.15 3.56
N THR A 287 7.16 1.30 4.79
CA THR A 287 7.60 2.36 5.71
C THR A 287 7.37 2.05 7.20
N ILE A 288 8.30 2.47 8.06
CA ILE A 288 8.12 2.57 9.53
C ILE A 288 7.88 4.04 9.89
N GLU A 289 6.65 4.43 10.22
CA GLU A 289 6.28 5.83 10.47
C GLU A 289 7.03 6.45 11.69
N ASP A 290 7.15 7.78 11.75
CA ASP A 290 7.97 8.47 12.76
C ASP A 290 7.53 8.21 14.22
N GLN A 291 6.24 7.91 14.45
CA GLN A 291 5.74 7.51 15.77
C GLN A 291 5.99 6.04 16.14
N ASP A 292 6.30 5.21 15.14
CA ASP A 292 6.45 3.75 15.27
C ASP A 292 7.92 3.32 15.42
N VAL A 293 8.87 4.24 15.23
CA VAL A 293 10.29 4.05 15.58
C VAL A 293 10.43 3.91 17.12
N PRO A 294 11.04 2.82 17.63
CA PRO A 294 11.15 2.58 19.07
C PRO A 294 11.87 3.69 19.85
N ALA A 295 11.38 3.98 21.06
CA ALA A 295 11.96 5.00 21.92
C ALA A 295 13.41 4.65 22.32
N GLY A 296 14.36 5.53 21.96
CA GLY A 296 15.80 5.30 22.13
C GLY A 296 16.53 4.90 20.83
N PHE A 297 15.81 4.79 19.72
CA PHE A 297 16.35 4.50 18.40
C PHE A 297 16.08 5.64 17.39
N GLN A 298 16.79 5.58 16.28
CA GLN A 298 16.56 6.33 15.05
C GLN A 298 16.75 5.37 13.87
N LEU A 299 16.21 5.69 12.70
CA LEU A 299 16.52 4.94 11.48
C LEU A 299 18.01 5.09 11.12
N SER A 300 18.62 4.00 10.69
CA SER A 300 20.00 3.90 10.24
C SER A 300 20.26 4.64 8.91
N PRO A 301 21.53 4.79 8.49
CA PRO A 301 21.86 5.18 7.12
C PRO A 301 21.23 4.20 6.13
N CYS A 302 20.52 4.70 5.12
CA CYS A 302 19.97 3.86 4.07
C CYS A 302 20.85 3.87 2.80
N ALA A 303 20.73 2.85 1.94
CA ALA A 303 21.57 2.68 0.75
C ALA A 303 23.07 2.55 1.11
N ALA A 304 23.38 1.88 2.22
CA ALA A 304 24.72 1.84 2.83
C ALA A 304 25.71 0.94 2.05
N THR A 305 25.22 -0.18 1.51
CA THR A 305 25.98 -1.13 0.68
C THR A 305 25.26 -1.38 -0.65
N PRO A 306 25.94 -1.77 -1.75
CA PRO A 306 25.29 -2.10 -3.02
C PRO A 306 24.54 -3.45 -3.05
N ASP A 307 24.36 -4.09 -1.90
CA ASP A 307 23.76 -5.41 -1.72
C ASP A 307 22.47 -5.25 -0.89
N ALA A 308 21.32 -5.22 -1.56
CA ALA A 308 20.04 -4.83 -0.96
C ALA A 308 19.45 -5.87 0.02
N GLU A 309 19.99 -7.09 0.02
CA GLU A 309 19.67 -8.13 1.02
C GLU A 309 20.43 -7.93 2.35
N LEU A 310 21.24 -6.85 2.46
CA LEU A 310 22.16 -6.59 3.57
C LEU A 310 22.28 -5.10 3.93
N ASP A 311 21.42 -4.23 3.40
CA ASP A 311 21.40 -2.80 3.73
C ASP A 311 20.10 -2.40 4.44
N SER A 312 19.97 -1.12 4.81
CA SER A 312 18.69 -0.55 5.23
C SER A 312 18.08 0.20 4.06
N ASN A 313 16.83 -0.10 3.73
CA ASN A 313 16.13 0.61 2.68
C ASN A 313 15.79 2.04 3.13
N CYS A 314 15.80 2.97 2.17
CA CYS A 314 15.36 4.33 2.45
C CYS A 314 13.85 4.36 2.67
N ARG A 315 13.35 5.31 3.48
CA ARG A 315 11.92 5.38 3.85
C ARG A 315 11.16 6.48 3.07
N PRO A 316 10.05 6.16 2.35
CA PRO A 316 9.54 4.82 2.08
C PRO A 316 10.41 4.06 1.07
N ALA A 317 10.49 2.74 1.24
CA ALA A 317 11.13 1.83 0.28
C ALA A 317 10.15 1.57 -0.86
N ALA A 318 10.62 1.53 -2.11
CA ALA A 318 9.77 1.33 -3.28
C ALA A 318 10.04 -0.03 -3.91
N VAL A 319 8.97 -0.78 -4.16
CA VAL A 319 8.98 -2.16 -4.65
C VAL A 319 8.04 -2.27 -5.86
N THR A 320 8.44 -3.06 -6.86
CA THR A 320 7.56 -3.44 -7.99
C THR A 320 7.53 -4.97 -8.06
N LEU A 321 6.37 -5.57 -7.84
CA LEU A 321 6.18 -7.03 -7.84
C LEU A 321 5.58 -7.54 -9.15
N GLY A 322 6.14 -8.64 -9.67
CA GLY A 322 5.49 -9.56 -10.60
C GLY A 322 4.63 -10.62 -9.90
N SER A 323 4.18 -11.63 -10.66
CA SER A 323 3.31 -12.70 -10.15
C SER A 323 4.11 -13.76 -9.40
N GLY A 324 3.81 -13.95 -8.11
CA GLY A 324 4.52 -14.90 -7.25
C GLY A 324 5.93 -14.45 -6.85
N ASP A 325 6.29 -13.18 -7.07
CA ASP A 325 7.58 -12.64 -6.63
C ASP A 325 7.66 -12.60 -5.10
N VAL A 326 8.84 -12.94 -4.57
CA VAL A 326 9.13 -12.94 -3.14
C VAL A 326 10.32 -12.02 -2.92
N ASP A 327 10.04 -10.79 -2.48
CA ASP A 327 11.05 -9.79 -2.17
C ASP A 327 11.39 -9.84 -0.67
N HIS A 328 12.64 -10.18 -0.34
CA HIS A 328 13.19 -10.15 1.02
C HIS A 328 14.13 -8.95 1.24
N SER A 329 14.30 -8.07 0.24
CA SER A 329 15.29 -6.99 0.25
C SER A 329 14.75 -5.67 0.81
N VAL A 330 13.76 -5.71 1.71
CA VAL A 330 13.05 -4.53 2.24
C VAL A 330 13.17 -4.45 3.76
N ASP A 331 14.35 -4.07 4.21
CA ASP A 331 14.78 -4.14 5.60
C ASP A 331 15.03 -2.75 6.21
N PHE A 332 14.92 -2.64 7.53
CA PHE A 332 15.08 -1.37 8.23
C PHE A 332 16.02 -1.46 9.44
N GLY A 333 17.16 -0.80 9.33
CA GLY A 333 18.11 -0.62 10.42
C GLY A 333 17.59 0.42 11.42
N LEU A 334 17.65 0.06 12.70
CA LEU A 334 17.37 0.91 13.84
C LEU A 334 18.65 1.05 14.66
N THR A 335 19.41 2.11 14.42
CA THR A 335 20.58 2.41 15.25
C THR A 335 20.17 3.10 16.57
N PRO A 336 20.74 2.73 17.73
CA PRO A 336 20.47 3.42 18.99
C PRO A 336 20.84 4.91 18.88
N VAL A 337 19.99 5.80 19.41
CA VAL A 337 20.44 7.20 19.59
C VAL A 337 21.59 7.18 20.59
N PRO A 338 22.76 7.74 20.27
CA PRO A 338 23.96 7.50 21.06
C PRO A 338 23.80 8.02 22.49
N PHE A 339 23.73 7.10 23.45
CA PHE A 339 23.59 7.39 24.87
C PHE A 339 24.81 8.16 25.38
N VAL A 340 24.71 9.49 25.38
CA VAL A 340 25.71 10.36 26.00
C VAL A 340 25.64 10.19 27.51
N ASN A 341 26.47 9.30 28.04
CA ASN A 341 26.67 9.14 29.48
C ASN A 341 27.22 10.44 30.07
N CYS A 342 26.33 11.29 30.59
CA CYS A 342 26.67 12.54 31.25
C CYS A 342 27.31 12.28 32.63
N GLU A 343 28.60 11.95 32.66
CA GLU A 343 29.41 12.07 33.88
C GLU A 343 29.48 13.53 34.32
N SER A 344 28.55 13.93 35.19
CA SER A 344 28.45 15.27 35.73
C SER A 344 29.58 15.56 36.72
N PHE A 345 30.77 15.89 36.21
CA PHE A 345 31.80 16.53 37.03
C PHE A 345 31.32 17.93 37.45
N PRO A 346 31.07 18.19 38.75
CA PRO A 346 30.56 19.48 39.20
C PRO A 346 31.66 20.54 39.03
N ASN A 347 31.57 21.32 37.95
CA ASN A 347 32.49 22.41 37.66
C ASN A 347 31.86 23.76 38.04
N SER A 348 32.68 24.63 38.64
CA SER A 348 32.37 25.97 39.18
C SER A 348 32.12 26.02 40.70
N THR A 349 33.13 26.51 41.44
CA THR A 349 32.99 26.99 42.81
C THR A 349 32.45 28.42 42.82
N GLY A 350 31.26 28.61 42.25
CA GLY A 350 30.51 29.87 42.21
C GLY A 350 29.39 29.91 43.26
N VAL A 351 28.70 31.03 43.36
CA VAL A 351 27.52 31.16 44.23
C VAL A 351 26.42 30.20 43.76
N SER A 352 25.86 29.40 44.68
CA SER A 352 24.76 28.49 44.39
C SER A 352 23.50 29.29 44.06
N ALA A 353 23.19 29.42 42.76
CA ALA A 353 22.00 30.13 42.30
C ALA A 353 20.74 29.32 42.62
N GLY A 354 20.12 29.63 43.76
CA GLY A 354 18.95 28.93 44.26
C GLY A 354 17.70 29.18 43.41
N VAL A 355 16.78 28.22 43.43
CA VAL A 355 15.46 28.28 42.77
C VAL A 355 14.34 28.00 43.78
N THR A 356 13.19 28.62 43.62
CA THR A 356 11.99 28.38 44.44
C THR A 356 10.71 28.63 43.65
N GLY A 357 9.71 27.75 43.81
CA GLY A 357 8.37 27.93 43.25
C GLY A 357 7.49 28.77 44.18
N ASN A 358 6.78 29.73 43.62
CA ASN A 358 5.90 30.66 44.31
C ASN A 358 4.52 30.71 43.65
N GLY A 359 3.46 30.53 44.44
CA GLY A 359 2.06 30.59 44.01
C GLY A 359 1.34 29.24 44.03
N SER A 360 0.31 29.08 43.20
CA SER A 360 -0.51 27.86 43.16
C SER A 360 0.05 26.82 42.19
N THR A 361 -0.03 25.55 42.56
CA THR A 361 0.28 24.41 41.67
C THR A 361 -0.94 23.85 40.94
N SER A 362 -2.13 24.44 41.13
CA SER A 362 -3.30 24.22 40.27
C SER A 362 -3.04 24.82 38.89
N ILE A 363 -3.24 24.04 37.82
CA ILE A 363 -3.13 24.55 36.45
C ILE A 363 -4.26 25.55 36.18
N ALA A 364 -5.48 25.25 36.64
CA ALA A 364 -6.65 26.11 36.49
C ALA A 364 -6.54 27.48 37.18
N ASP A 365 -5.68 27.63 38.21
CA ASP A 365 -5.44 28.92 38.87
C ASP A 365 -4.54 29.84 38.03
N ASN A 366 -3.71 29.26 37.15
CA ASN A 366 -2.68 29.91 36.32
C ASN A 366 -1.83 30.96 37.08
N GLN A 367 -1.50 30.63 38.34
CA GLN A 367 -0.83 31.50 39.31
C GLN A 367 0.48 30.88 39.84
N PHE A 368 1.26 30.25 38.96
CA PHE A 368 2.59 29.74 39.30
C PHE A 368 3.71 30.67 38.79
N SER A 369 4.75 30.85 39.59
CA SER A 369 5.94 31.60 39.24
C SER A 369 7.19 30.93 39.81
N VAL A 370 8.29 30.99 39.06
CA VAL A 370 9.59 30.52 39.52
C VAL A 370 10.47 31.71 39.83
N THR A 371 11.01 31.76 41.05
CA THR A 371 11.97 32.76 41.52
C THR A 371 13.35 32.13 41.62
N PHE A 372 14.33 32.82 41.05
CA PHE A 372 15.76 32.49 41.11
C PHE A 372 16.51 33.60 41.85
N VAL A 373 17.48 33.21 42.67
CA VAL A 373 18.26 34.09 43.55
C VAL A 373 19.77 33.87 43.36
N ASP A 374 20.59 34.76 43.93
CA ASP A 374 22.06 34.71 43.88
C ASP A 374 22.65 34.68 42.46
N LEU A 375 21.88 35.17 41.48
CA LEU A 375 22.28 35.24 40.08
C LEU A 375 23.20 36.44 39.80
N PRO A 376 24.13 36.33 38.84
CA PRO A 376 24.91 37.47 38.37
C PRO A 376 24.02 38.58 37.74
N PRO A 377 24.00 39.81 38.31
CA PRO A 377 23.15 40.88 37.80
C PRO A 377 23.42 41.25 36.34
N ASN A 378 22.37 41.58 35.59
CA ASN A 378 22.42 42.01 34.17
C ASN A 378 23.01 40.99 33.17
N GLN A 379 23.19 39.72 33.52
CA GLN A 379 23.55 38.67 32.56
C GLN A 379 22.33 38.16 31.77
N PRO A 380 22.51 37.68 30.53
CA PRO A 380 21.46 36.95 29.81
C PRO A 380 21.29 35.55 30.41
N ALA A 381 20.02 35.13 30.54
CA ALA A 381 19.65 33.80 31.04
C ALA A 381 18.45 33.23 30.27
N TYR A 382 18.32 31.89 30.33
CA TYR A 382 17.27 31.11 29.68
C TYR A 382 16.65 30.12 30.67
N LEU A 383 15.32 30.00 30.67
CA LEU A 383 14.58 29.05 31.49
C LEU A 383 14.27 27.79 30.68
N PHE A 384 14.59 26.63 31.25
CA PHE A 384 14.23 25.32 30.72
C PHE A 384 13.32 24.59 31.69
N TYR A 385 12.31 23.90 31.15
CA TYR A 385 11.52 22.93 31.91
C TYR A 385 10.92 21.82 31.03
N GLY A 386 10.66 20.68 31.67
CA GLY A 386 10.14 19.47 31.05
C GLY A 386 9.89 18.38 32.10
N THR A 387 9.41 17.22 31.66
CA THR A 387 9.02 16.08 32.51
C THR A 387 10.17 15.14 32.89
N VAL A 388 11.39 15.46 32.45
CA VAL A 388 12.62 14.68 32.67
C VAL A 388 13.63 15.58 33.39
N GLU A 389 14.29 15.05 34.41
CA GLU A 389 15.41 15.70 35.10
C GLU A 389 16.71 15.43 34.34
N ASP A 390 17.08 16.35 33.44
CA ASP A 390 18.34 16.28 32.69
C ASP A 390 19.12 17.59 32.81
N ALA A 391 20.38 17.48 33.26
CA ALA A 391 21.23 18.58 33.69
C ALA A 391 22.48 18.70 32.82
N THR A 392 22.28 18.98 31.53
CA THR A 392 23.36 19.23 30.55
C THR A 392 23.88 20.68 30.60
N PRO A 393 25.14 20.98 30.20
CA PRO A 393 25.63 22.36 30.03
C PRO A 393 25.67 22.82 28.56
N PHE A 394 25.62 24.13 28.29
CA PHE A 394 25.79 24.66 26.92
C PHE A 394 27.19 25.22 26.61
N GLY A 395 27.74 24.76 25.48
CA GLY A 395 28.99 25.24 24.87
C GLY A 395 30.21 24.36 25.20
N ALA A 396 31.09 24.00 24.27
CA ALA A 396 31.16 24.36 22.84
C ALA A 396 30.77 23.19 21.89
N GLY A 397 29.77 22.39 22.31
CA GLY A 397 29.20 21.26 21.56
C GLY A 397 27.69 21.42 21.31
N ILE A 398 27.08 20.38 20.72
CA ILE A 398 25.70 20.40 20.19
C ILE A 398 24.67 19.90 21.24
N ARG A 399 23.39 20.15 20.93
CA ARG A 399 22.15 19.54 21.46
C ARG A 399 22.23 17.99 21.53
N CYS A 400 21.35 17.28 22.23
CA CYS A 400 19.88 17.41 22.30
C CYS A 400 19.29 17.32 23.72
N ILE A 401 18.00 17.62 23.84
CA ILE A 401 17.16 17.31 25.01
C ILE A 401 15.96 16.54 24.46
N GLY A 402 15.53 15.48 25.16
CA GLY A 402 14.36 14.68 24.79
C GLY A 402 13.07 15.51 24.69
N THR A 403 12.12 15.02 23.89
CA THR A 403 10.83 15.68 23.68
C THR A 403 9.88 15.50 24.88
N PRO A 404 8.97 16.47 25.16
CA PRO A 404 8.87 17.82 24.62
C PRO A 404 9.37 18.88 25.65
N VAL A 405 10.50 19.54 25.38
CA VAL A 405 10.95 20.68 26.21
C VAL A 405 10.07 21.91 25.99
N VAL A 406 9.43 22.36 27.07
CA VAL A 406 8.58 23.55 27.08
C VAL A 406 9.46 24.79 27.26
N ARG A 407 10.05 25.30 26.17
CA ARG A 407 10.97 26.44 26.23
C ARG A 407 10.26 27.73 26.56
N TYR A 408 10.86 28.56 27.44
CA TYR A 408 10.45 29.95 27.60
C TYR A 408 11.58 30.95 27.29
N ARG A 409 11.11 32.17 26.98
CA ARG A 409 11.76 33.43 26.65
C ARG A 409 13.13 33.67 27.33
N LYS A 410 14.03 34.40 26.63
CA LYS A 410 15.16 35.12 27.27
C LYS A 410 14.64 35.85 28.50
N VAL A 411 15.21 35.59 29.67
CA VAL A 411 14.83 36.33 30.89
C VAL A 411 15.08 37.82 30.65
N PRO A 412 14.08 38.70 30.88
CA PRO A 412 14.26 40.14 30.77
C PRO A 412 15.10 40.62 31.96
N ASP A 413 16.41 40.56 31.76
CA ASP A 413 17.52 41.14 32.53
C ASP A 413 17.45 40.91 34.06
N ILE A 414 18.28 39.98 34.54
CA ILE A 414 18.46 39.67 35.98
C ILE A 414 18.66 40.98 36.76
N GLY A 415 17.86 41.16 37.81
CA GLY A 415 17.79 42.41 38.56
C GLY A 415 19.13 42.85 39.16
N PRO A 416 19.28 44.13 39.50
CA PRO A 416 20.50 44.66 40.14
C PRO A 416 20.79 44.05 41.52
N ASP A 417 19.81 43.36 42.09
CA ASP A 417 19.80 42.57 43.31
C ASP A 417 20.14 41.08 43.11
N GLY A 418 20.33 40.62 41.86
CA GLY A 418 20.62 39.22 41.54
C GLY A 418 19.40 38.29 41.56
N ILE A 419 18.19 38.86 41.47
CA ILE A 419 16.92 38.11 41.50
C ILE A 419 16.27 38.13 40.11
N ALA A 420 15.64 37.00 39.74
CA ALA A 420 14.75 36.91 38.59
C ALA A 420 13.49 36.13 38.97
N THR A 421 12.29 36.68 38.71
CA THR A 421 11.02 35.97 38.90
C THR A 421 10.27 35.88 37.58
N ILE A 422 9.86 34.67 37.23
CA ILE A 422 9.26 34.33 35.93
C ILE A 422 7.85 33.76 36.20
N PRO A 423 6.76 34.48 35.90
CA PRO A 423 5.42 33.90 35.90
C PRO A 423 5.29 32.92 34.73
N LEU A 424 4.67 31.76 34.98
CA LEU A 424 4.31 30.80 33.95
C LEU A 424 2.85 31.01 33.53
N VAL A 425 2.56 30.73 32.27
CA VAL A 425 1.21 30.82 31.70
C VAL A 425 0.97 29.53 30.92
N PHE A 426 0.10 28.66 31.43
CA PHE A 426 -0.08 27.31 30.87
C PHE A 426 -1.13 27.23 29.74
N ASP A 427 -1.96 28.27 29.59
CA ASP A 427 -3.05 28.35 28.59
C ASP A 427 -2.59 28.59 27.14
N VAL A 428 -1.28 28.80 26.91
CA VAL A 428 -0.73 29.14 25.59
C VAL A 428 0.49 28.25 25.29
N PRO A 429 0.44 27.38 24.27
CA PRO A 429 1.61 26.57 23.90
C PRO A 429 2.76 27.48 23.41
N PRO A 430 4.01 27.24 23.82
CA PRO A 430 5.17 27.99 23.32
C PRO A 430 5.28 27.96 21.79
N MET A 431 5.79 29.05 21.21
CA MET A 431 6.12 29.10 19.79
C MET A 431 7.03 27.93 19.40
N ASN A 432 6.65 27.20 18.35
CA ASN A 432 7.34 26.03 17.81
C ASN A 432 7.37 24.81 18.75
N SER A 433 6.40 24.70 19.66
CA SER A 433 6.01 23.42 20.27
C SER A 433 4.72 22.89 19.61
N GLY A 434 4.59 21.57 19.53
CA GLY A 434 3.32 20.91 19.20
C GLY A 434 2.29 21.05 20.33
N PRO A 435 1.08 20.49 20.19
CA PRO A 435 0.05 20.57 21.21
C PRO A 435 0.49 19.85 22.50
N GLY A 436 0.91 20.61 23.51
CA GLY A 436 1.41 20.09 24.78
C GLY A 436 1.17 21.06 25.94
N THR A 437 0.00 20.97 26.55
CA THR A 437 -0.28 21.58 27.86
C THR A 437 0.50 20.85 28.96
N VAL A 438 0.70 21.50 30.12
CA VAL A 438 1.25 20.83 31.31
C VAL A 438 0.33 19.69 31.72
N VAL A 439 0.88 18.49 31.92
CA VAL A 439 0.12 17.29 32.28
C VAL A 439 -0.06 17.22 33.80
N PRO A 440 -1.30 17.21 34.34
CA PRO A 440 -1.53 17.08 35.77
C PRO A 440 -0.97 15.77 36.33
N GLY A 441 -0.42 15.81 37.55
CA GLY A 441 0.12 14.64 38.24
C GLY A 441 1.49 14.16 37.76
N VAL A 442 2.06 14.76 36.70
CA VAL A 442 3.42 14.47 36.22
C VAL A 442 4.41 15.47 36.87
N PRO A 443 5.60 15.02 37.31
CA PRO A 443 6.64 15.94 37.78
C PRO A 443 7.23 16.73 36.61
N TYR A 444 7.41 18.04 36.83
CA TYR A 444 8.13 18.95 35.94
C TYR A 444 9.33 19.54 36.67
N TYR A 445 10.47 19.58 35.99
CA TYR A 445 11.75 20.05 36.50
C TYR A 445 12.07 21.41 35.87
N PHE A 446 12.46 22.38 36.69
CA PHE A 446 12.76 23.76 36.27
C PHE A 446 14.20 24.12 36.61
N GLN A 447 14.93 24.67 35.63
CA GLN A 447 16.31 25.14 35.81
C GLN A 447 16.58 26.39 34.97
N LEU A 448 17.36 27.34 35.52
CA LEU A 448 17.81 28.54 34.82
C LEU A 448 19.28 28.40 34.43
N TRP A 449 19.58 28.67 33.16
CA TRP A 449 20.96 28.70 32.66
C TRP A 449 21.37 30.15 32.40
N PHE A 450 22.46 30.61 33.00
CA PHE A 450 22.91 32.00 32.98
C PHE A 450 24.39 32.10 32.61
N ARG A 451 24.78 33.19 31.93
CA ARG A 451 26.17 33.35 31.48
C ARG A 451 27.13 33.58 32.65
N ASP A 452 28.32 32.99 32.55
CA ASP A 452 29.44 33.24 33.47
C ASP A 452 29.79 34.75 33.53
N PRO A 453 29.79 35.41 34.72
CA PRO A 453 30.15 36.81 34.86
C PRO A 453 31.60 37.14 34.47
N ALA A 454 32.51 36.16 34.40
CA ALA A 454 33.83 36.33 33.81
C ALA A 454 33.80 36.48 32.26
N ASN A 455 32.61 36.49 31.65
CA ASN A 455 32.34 36.69 30.21
C ASN A 455 32.90 35.58 29.29
N ILE A 456 33.37 34.48 29.89
CA ILE A 456 33.76 33.23 29.23
C ILE A 456 32.58 32.70 28.38
N PRO A 457 32.79 32.02 27.25
CA PRO A 457 31.72 31.42 26.44
C PRO A 457 31.16 30.13 27.07
N ARG A 458 30.71 30.23 28.33
CA ARG A 458 30.11 29.14 29.13
C ARG A 458 28.88 29.65 29.88
N TYR A 459 27.96 28.73 30.16
CA TYR A 459 26.81 28.96 31.02
C TYR A 459 26.99 28.18 32.33
N ASN A 460 26.56 28.80 33.43
CA ASN A 460 26.33 28.15 34.71
C ASN A 460 24.83 27.79 34.82
N THR A 461 24.51 26.83 35.69
CA THR A 461 23.13 26.42 35.99
C THR A 461 22.71 26.84 37.40
N SER A 462 21.41 26.99 37.61
CA SER A 462 20.80 27.03 38.95
C SER A 462 20.69 25.62 39.55
N ASP A 463 20.34 25.56 40.83
CA ASP A 463 19.68 24.39 41.41
C ASP A 463 18.42 24.02 40.60
N THR A 464 17.96 22.76 40.72
CA THR A 464 16.74 22.26 40.06
C THR A 464 15.54 22.34 41.00
N LEU A 465 14.39 22.82 40.50
CA LEU A 465 13.10 22.77 41.20
C LEU A 465 12.21 21.71 40.55
N CYS A 466 11.81 20.69 41.30
CA CYS A 466 10.77 19.75 40.86
C CYS A 466 9.39 20.20 41.38
N VAL A 467 8.37 20.21 40.52
CA VAL A 467 6.98 20.56 40.82
C VAL A 467 6.05 19.56 40.16
N THR A 468 5.11 18.98 40.91
CA THR A 468 3.99 18.23 40.33
C THR A 468 2.76 19.13 40.35
N PHE A 469 2.18 19.38 39.17
CA PHE A 469 1.00 20.24 39.05
C PHE A 469 -0.30 19.45 39.32
N ALA A 470 -1.25 20.11 39.98
CA ALA A 470 -2.60 19.60 40.21
C ALA A 470 -3.54 20.03 39.07
N PRO A 471 -4.60 19.26 38.78
CA PRO A 471 -5.64 19.67 37.83
C PRO A 471 -6.26 21.02 38.16
#